data_AF-A0A960GXT3-F1
#
_entry.id   AF-A0A960GXT3-F1
#
_cell.length_a   1.000
_cell.length_b   1.000
_cell.length_c   1.000
_cell.angle_alpha   90.00
_cell.angle_beta   90.00
_cell.angle_gamma   90.00
#
_symmetry.space_group_name_H-M   'P 1'
#
loop_
_entity.id
_entity.type
_entity.pdbx_description
1 polymer ?
#
loop_
_entity_poly.entity_id
_entity_poly.type
_entity_poly.pdbx_seq_one_letter_code
_entity_poly.pdbx_strand_id
1 'polypeptide(L)'
;MDSDPDEVRQIETGAVPARFARGWHCLGLTRDLGDGKPHTRNAFGQKLVVFRGADGRLNVLDGYCRHMGGDLSQGTVKGDAIACPFHDW
;
A
#
# COMPACT_ATOMS: atom_id res chain seq x y z
N MET A 1 -50.57 17.06 -11.42
CA MET A 1 -49.45 16.13 -11.67
C MET A 1 -49.24 15.41 -10.37
N ASP A 2 -49.87 14.25 -10.30
CA ASP A 2 -49.97 13.39 -9.13
C ASP A 2 -48.66 12.61 -9.01
N SER A 3 -47.88 12.85 -7.96
CA SER A 3 -46.75 11.98 -7.62
C SER A 3 -47.30 10.80 -6.83
N ASP A 4 -47.25 9.61 -7.40
CA ASP A 4 -47.71 8.37 -6.79
C ASP A 4 -46.93 8.11 -5.47
N PRO A 5 -47.60 8.12 -4.30
CA PRO A 5 -46.94 7.90 -3.01
C PRO A 5 -46.36 6.49 -2.84
N ASP A 6 -46.70 5.55 -3.74
CA ASP A 6 -46.18 4.17 -3.78
C ASP A 6 -45.01 3.97 -4.76
N GLU A 7 -44.45 5.04 -5.36
CA GLU A 7 -43.29 4.92 -6.25
C GLU A 7 -42.02 4.54 -5.46
N VAL A 8 -41.78 3.23 -5.35
CA VAL A 8 -40.57 2.67 -4.72
C VAL A 8 -39.34 3.06 -5.54
N ARG A 9 -38.49 3.91 -4.96
CA ARG A 9 -37.19 4.24 -5.55
C ARG A 9 -36.30 3.00 -5.59
N GLN A 10 -35.89 2.59 -6.79
CA GLN A 10 -34.94 1.50 -6.97
C GLN A 10 -33.52 1.96 -6.67
N ILE A 11 -32.72 1.07 -6.07
CA ILE A 11 -31.29 1.32 -5.85
C ILE A 11 -30.56 1.11 -7.17
N GLU A 12 -30.03 2.20 -7.73
CA GLU A 12 -29.11 2.13 -8.86
C GLU A 12 -27.69 1.86 -8.34
N THR A 13 -27.06 0.80 -8.87
CA THR A 13 -25.66 0.48 -8.58
C THR A 13 -24.83 0.64 -9.84
N GLY A 14 -23.67 1.28 -9.71
CA GLY A 14 -22.67 1.42 -10.76
C GLY A 14 -21.48 0.49 -10.55
N ALA A 15 -20.68 0.28 -11.59
CA ALA A 15 -19.43 -0.46 -11.47
C ALA A 15 -18.47 0.27 -10.52
N VAL A 16 -17.76 -0.49 -9.67
CA VAL A 16 -16.72 0.07 -8.80
C VAL A 16 -15.61 0.67 -9.67
N PRO A 17 -15.18 1.92 -9.41
CA PRO A 17 -14.10 2.52 -10.18
C PRO A 17 -12.80 1.71 -10.07
N ALA A 18 -12.18 1.39 -11.21
CA ALA A 18 -10.88 0.74 -11.23
C ALA A 18 -9.74 1.67 -10.77
N ARG A 19 -9.94 2.99 -10.86
CA ARG A 19 -8.96 4.00 -10.46
C ARG A 19 -9.10 4.33 -8.97
N PHE A 20 -8.01 4.20 -8.22
CA PHE A 20 -7.96 4.62 -6.83
C PHE A 20 -8.02 6.15 -6.67
N ALA A 21 -8.54 6.61 -5.52
CA ALA A 21 -8.62 8.02 -5.20
C ALA A 21 -7.23 8.67 -5.18
N ARG A 22 -7.10 9.87 -5.74
CA ARG A 22 -5.88 10.67 -5.65
C ARG A 22 -5.88 11.42 -4.32
N GLY A 23 -4.87 11.20 -3.49
CA GLY A 23 -4.71 11.93 -2.23
C GLY A 23 -3.75 11.24 -1.28
N TRP A 24 -3.55 11.86 -0.12
CA TRP A 24 -2.83 11.26 0.99
C TRP A 24 -3.64 10.13 1.62
N HIS A 25 -2.99 9.00 1.87
CA HIS A 25 -3.57 7.84 2.54
C HIS A 25 -2.68 7.45 3.72
N CYS A 26 -3.26 7.30 4.90
CA CYS A 26 -2.53 6.82 6.07
C CYS A 26 -2.26 5.31 5.92
N LEU A 27 -0.99 4.90 6.07
CA LEU A 27 -0.57 3.49 5.97
C LEU A 27 -0.31 2.82 7.33
N GLY A 28 -0.50 3.54 8.42
CA GLY A 28 -0.30 3.06 9.79
C GLY A 28 0.46 4.05 10.67
N LEU A 29 0.75 3.62 11.90
CA LEU A 29 1.46 4.44 12.88
C LEU A 29 2.97 4.31 12.71
N THR A 30 3.67 5.43 12.86
CA THR A 30 5.13 5.48 12.67
C THR A 30 5.89 4.58 13.64
N ARG A 31 5.37 4.39 14.86
CA ARG A 31 5.92 3.49 15.88
C ARG A 31 5.84 2.01 15.47
N ASP A 32 4.76 1.61 14.79
CA ASP A 32 4.55 0.21 14.37
C ASP A 32 5.40 -0.12 13.13
N LEU A 33 5.71 0.91 12.33
CA LEU A 33 6.54 0.83 11.12
C LEU A 33 8.02 1.11 11.38
N GLY A 34 8.40 1.35 12.64
CA GLY A 34 9.73 1.82 13.04
C GLY A 34 10.54 0.82 13.84
N ASP A 35 10.20 -0.46 13.80
CA ASP A 35 10.82 -1.54 14.58
C ASP A 35 12.12 -2.10 13.96
N GLY A 36 12.65 -1.46 12.92
CA GLY A 36 13.87 -1.88 12.21
C GLY A 36 13.65 -2.99 11.17
N LYS A 37 12.40 -3.42 10.94
CA LYS A 37 12.05 -4.43 9.95
C LYS A 37 11.32 -3.80 8.75
N PRO A 38 11.37 -4.44 7.57
CA PRO A 38 10.47 -4.08 6.49
C PRO A 38 9.05 -4.58 6.76
N HIS A 39 8.05 -3.87 6.26
CA HIS A 39 6.63 -4.13 6.47
C HIS A 39 5.88 -4.18 5.13
N THR A 40 5.02 -5.17 4.96
CA THR A 40 4.14 -5.27 3.79
C THR A 40 2.93 -4.34 3.92
N ARG A 41 2.55 -3.67 2.84
CA ARG A 41 1.21 -3.04 2.70
C ARG A 41 0.60 -3.40 1.35
N ASN A 42 -0.60 -3.99 1.36
CA ASN A 42 -1.37 -4.23 0.14
C ASN A 42 -2.33 -3.05 -0.05
N ALA A 43 -2.02 -2.18 -1.00
CA ALA A 43 -2.76 -0.96 -1.26
C ALA A 43 -2.73 -0.64 -2.76
N PHE A 44 -3.76 0.03 -3.27
CA PHE A 44 -3.80 0.52 -4.65
C PHE A 44 -3.55 -0.56 -5.72
N GLY A 45 -4.05 -1.78 -5.48
CA GLY A 45 -3.90 -2.91 -6.41
C GLY A 45 -2.48 -3.48 -6.49
N GLN A 46 -1.61 -3.15 -5.54
CA GLN A 46 -0.21 -3.58 -5.52
C GLN A 46 0.27 -3.90 -4.09
N LYS A 47 1.43 -4.56 -4.02
CA LYS A 47 2.18 -4.75 -2.78
C LYS A 47 3.22 -3.64 -2.66
N LEU A 48 3.31 -3.02 -1.49
CA LEU A 48 4.31 -2.03 -1.11
C LEU A 48 5.18 -2.58 0.03
N VAL A 49 6.44 -2.14 0.07
CA VAL A 49 7.33 -2.31 1.23
C VAL A 49 7.49 -0.97 1.93
N VAL A 50 7.35 -0.97 3.25
CA VAL A 50 7.64 0.17 4.13
C VAL A 50 8.78 -0.20 5.04
N PHE A 51 9.80 0.64 5.16
CA PHE A 51 10.94 0.39 6.05
C PHE A 51 11.52 1.70 6.58
N ARG A 52 12.21 1.63 7.73
CA ARG A 52 12.90 2.78 8.31
C ARG A 52 14.41 2.65 8.10
N GLY A 53 15.03 3.64 7.45
CA GLY A 53 16.48 3.71 7.30
C GLY A 53 17.20 4.01 8.62
N ALA A 54 18.52 3.85 8.64
CA ALA A 54 19.38 4.21 9.78
C ALA A 54 19.36 5.73 10.05
N ASP A 55 19.06 6.54 9.03
CA ASP A 55 18.77 7.98 9.15
C ASP A 55 17.45 8.30 9.89
N GLY A 56 16.69 7.27 10.25
CA GLY A 56 15.42 7.38 10.96
C GLY A 56 14.22 7.73 10.08
N ARG A 57 14.37 7.86 8.76
CA ARG A 57 13.26 8.18 7.83
C ARG A 57 12.51 6.92 7.43
N LEU A 58 11.20 7.06 7.25
CA LEU A 58 10.36 6.02 6.65
C LEU A 58 10.37 6.17 5.13
N ASN A 59 10.57 5.04 4.45
CA ASN A 59 10.56 4.92 3.01
C ASN A 59 9.44 3.98 2.58
N VAL A 60 8.86 4.24 1.41
CA VAL A 60 7.85 3.37 0.79
C VAL A 60 8.24 3.14 -0.66
N LEU A 61 8.30 1.87 -1.07
CA LEU A 61 8.59 1.45 -2.44
C LEU A 61 7.58 0.40 -2.89
N ASP A 62 7.55 0.12 -4.19
CA ASP A 62 6.92 -1.10 -4.72
C ASP A 62 7.53 -2.32 -4.01
N GLY A 63 6.70 -3.28 -3.62
CA GLY A 63 7.12 -4.44 -2.83
C GLY A 63 7.90 -5.49 -3.61
N TYR A 64 7.88 -5.43 -4.94
CA TYR A 64 8.57 -6.41 -5.79
C TYR A 64 9.84 -5.82 -6.39
N CYS A 65 10.97 -6.49 -6.10
CA CYS A 65 12.29 -6.12 -6.58
C CYS A 65 12.35 -6.14 -8.11
N ARG A 66 12.92 -5.09 -8.70
CA ARG A 66 13.02 -4.91 -10.15
C ARG A 66 14.03 -5.85 -10.84
N HIS A 67 14.83 -6.58 -10.08
CA HIS A 67 15.73 -7.60 -10.63
C HIS A 67 14.93 -8.82 -11.12
N MET A 68 14.40 -9.65 -10.21
CA MET A 68 13.65 -10.88 -10.54
C MET A 68 12.40 -11.07 -9.67
N GLY A 69 11.75 -9.98 -9.25
CA GLY A 69 10.45 -10.05 -8.57
C GLY A 69 10.49 -10.53 -7.11
N GLY A 70 11.67 -10.54 -6.47
CA GLY A 70 11.79 -10.87 -5.04
C GLY A 70 10.95 -9.92 -4.17
N ASP A 71 10.31 -10.46 -3.12
CA ASP A 71 9.49 -9.66 -2.20
C ASP A 71 10.38 -8.88 -1.23
N LEU A 72 10.55 -7.58 -1.47
CA LEU A 72 11.37 -6.69 -0.65
C LEU A 72 10.85 -6.60 0.79
N SER A 73 9.55 -6.83 1.03
CA SER A 73 9.00 -6.82 2.38
C SER A 73 9.41 -8.04 3.23
N GLN A 74 10.01 -9.05 2.59
CA GLN A 74 10.64 -10.20 3.25
C GLN A 74 12.17 -10.04 3.34
N GLY A 75 12.70 -8.87 2.94
CA GLY A 75 14.12 -8.55 2.96
C GLY A 75 14.64 -8.10 4.32
N THR A 76 15.75 -7.38 4.31
CA THR A 76 16.37 -6.82 5.52
C THR A 76 16.79 -5.37 5.29
N VAL A 77 16.58 -4.51 6.27
CA VAL A 77 17.09 -3.14 6.21
C VAL A 77 18.59 -3.14 6.47
N LYS A 78 19.38 -2.55 5.55
CA LYS A 78 20.83 -2.41 5.67
C LYS A 78 21.22 -0.95 5.48
N GLY A 79 21.56 -0.28 6.59
CA GLY A 79 21.78 1.17 6.58
C GLY A 79 20.49 1.90 6.19
N ASP A 80 20.53 2.65 5.09
CA ASP A 80 19.39 3.40 4.58
C ASP A 80 18.65 2.71 3.41
N ALA A 81 19.03 1.46 3.08
CA ALA A 81 18.47 0.69 1.98
C ALA A 81 17.72 -0.56 2.45
N ILE A 82 16.80 -1.05 1.60
CA ILE A 82 16.15 -2.35 1.75
C ILE A 82 16.88 -3.36 0.86
N ALA A 83 17.43 -4.41 1.47
CA ALA A 83 18.12 -5.47 0.75
C ALA A 83 17.13 -6.60 0.40
N CYS A 84 17.05 -6.92 -0.89
CA CYS A 84 16.18 -7.96 -1.41
C CYS A 84 16.57 -9.33 -0.88
N PRO A 85 15.62 -10.16 -0.39
CA PRO A 85 15.95 -11.47 0.16
C PRO A 85 16.46 -12.47 -0.89
N PHE A 86 16.35 -12.13 -2.18
CA PHE A 86 16.72 -13.03 -3.27
C PHE A 86 18.18 -12.87 -3.70
N HIS A 87 18.66 -11.63 -3.92
CA HIS A 87 20.01 -11.37 -4.44
C HIS A 87 20.71 -10.17 -3.77
N ASP A 88 20.15 -9.68 -2.65
CA ASP A 88 20.77 -8.66 -1.81
C ASP A 88 21.06 -7.29 -2.47
N TRP A 89 20.47 -7.03 -3.65
CA TRP A 89 20.34 -5.68 -4.20
C TRP A 89 19.51 -4.78 -3.29
#